data_AF-W3XGT4-F1
#
_entry.id   AF-W3XGT4-F1
#
_cell.length_a   1.000
_cell.length_b   1.000
_cell.length_c   1.000
_cell.angle_alpha   90.00
_cell.angle_beta   90.00
_cell.angle_gamma   90.00
#
_symmetry.space_group_name_H-M   'P 1'
#
loop_
_entity.id
_entity.type
_entity.pdbx_description
1 polymer ?
#
loop_
_entity_poly.entity_id
_entity_poly.type
_entity_poly.pdbx_seq_one_letter_code
_entity_poly.pdbx_strand_id
1 'polypeptide(L)'
;MPRDAHTTALAQAVRQFYQAATKPPYIDADAILEPPPDGWPGVNAEILRARGRSDHVIELLRHLPYLRQPSQAGRRWMLSPTTLAIDYSSGGVYGEDMEERQPTPPHCIWLTAHAGRDGTDLLLDTETNSITEWSMLEDYLMIPYAEYEDLPKQDKWMAYPTMPAAAFFDLWRRRWAKLVWLPVPSSKSPFSALWWHRALPQSDAEASILESDDEYEYDEDDSDSDSGGGDDEADNFNLSDDEVNTLIDDAGRPSIDAPSPSLPWIEHDEEDGGDDTVGPISSKAQVSHDYFIPLNPVAFIQVHRIC
;
A
#
# COMPACT_ATOMS: atom_id res chain seq x y z
N MET A 1 11.57 -18.38 -28.11
CA MET A 1 10.39 -18.08 -28.95
C MET A 1 10.25 -16.57 -29.05
N PRO A 2 9.71 -15.99 -30.14
CA PRO A 2 9.45 -14.56 -30.17
C PRO A 2 8.45 -14.20 -29.08
N ARG A 3 8.82 -13.27 -28.20
CA ARG A 3 7.95 -12.73 -27.14
C ARG A 3 6.73 -12.09 -27.82
N ASP A 4 5.52 -12.47 -27.41
CA ASP A 4 4.32 -11.86 -28.00
C ASP A 4 4.23 -10.36 -27.65
N ALA A 5 3.49 -9.62 -28.48
CA ALA A 5 3.36 -8.17 -28.33
C ALA A 5 2.71 -7.79 -27.00
N HIS A 6 1.78 -8.61 -26.50
CA HIS A 6 1.06 -8.37 -25.23
C HIS A 6 2.00 -8.46 -24.03
N THR A 7 2.83 -9.51 -23.95
CA THR A 7 3.86 -9.68 -22.92
C THR A 7 4.83 -8.51 -22.92
N THR A 8 5.24 -8.05 -24.10
CA THR A 8 6.15 -6.90 -24.22
C THR A 8 5.49 -5.61 -23.72
N ALA A 9 4.23 -5.36 -24.09
CA ALA A 9 3.48 -4.18 -23.66
C ALA A 9 3.22 -4.18 -22.15
N LEU A 10 2.85 -5.34 -21.58
CA LEU A 10 2.66 -5.50 -20.15
C LEU A 10 3.97 -5.29 -19.38
N ALA A 11 5.06 -5.94 -19.80
CA ALA A 11 6.38 -5.75 -19.18
C ALA A 11 6.82 -4.28 -19.21
N GLN A 12 6.52 -3.56 -20.30
CA GLN A 12 6.77 -2.13 -20.39
C GLN A 12 5.90 -1.33 -19.41
N ALA A 13 4.61 -1.64 -19.29
CA ALA A 13 3.71 -0.96 -18.36
C ALA A 13 4.15 -1.16 -16.89
N VAL A 14 4.47 -2.41 -16.50
CA VAL A 14 4.99 -2.72 -15.15
C VAL A 14 6.32 -1.99 -14.91
N ARG A 15 7.22 -1.96 -15.91
CA ARG A 15 8.50 -1.23 -15.80
C ARG A 15 8.26 0.26 -15.54
N GLN A 16 7.41 0.91 -16.32
CA GLN A 16 7.10 2.33 -16.17
C GLN A 16 6.45 2.63 -14.82
N PHE A 17 5.59 1.73 -14.35
CA PHE A 17 4.99 1.81 -13.03
C PHE A 17 6.05 1.75 -11.91
N TYR A 18 6.95 0.76 -11.91
CA TYR A 18 8.02 0.69 -10.92
C TYR A 18 9.01 1.85 -11.01
N GLN A 19 9.30 2.35 -12.20
CA GLN A 19 10.09 3.57 -12.39
C GLN A 19 9.42 4.80 -11.77
N ALA A 20 8.09 4.87 -11.76
CA ALA A 20 7.37 5.91 -11.05
C ALA A 20 7.37 5.68 -9.54
N ALA A 21 7.19 4.44 -9.09
CA ALA A 21 7.17 4.04 -7.68
C ALA A 21 8.49 4.30 -6.95
N THR A 22 9.60 4.32 -7.68
CA THR A 22 10.95 4.59 -7.18
C THR A 22 11.30 6.08 -7.11
N LYS A 23 10.45 6.97 -7.65
CA LYS A 23 10.68 8.42 -7.56
C LYS A 23 10.54 8.94 -6.12
N PRO A 24 9.50 8.56 -5.36
CA PRO A 24 9.44 8.93 -3.96
C PRO A 24 10.41 8.04 -3.15
N PRO A 25 11.03 8.56 -2.07
CA PRO A 25 12.18 7.93 -1.40
C PRO A 25 11.78 6.80 -0.44
N TYR A 26 10.82 5.94 -0.82
CA TYR A 26 10.41 4.78 -0.04
C TYR A 26 10.70 3.44 -0.71
N ILE A 27 10.98 3.39 -2.02
CA ILE A 27 11.56 2.23 -2.72
C ILE A 27 12.93 2.67 -3.26
N ASP A 28 13.94 1.82 -3.09
CA ASP A 28 15.28 2.11 -3.57
C ASP A 28 15.31 2.22 -5.10
N ALA A 29 15.99 3.23 -5.64
CA ALA A 29 16.04 3.47 -7.09
C ALA A 29 16.66 2.32 -7.89
N ASP A 30 17.52 1.50 -7.27
CA ASP A 30 18.16 0.33 -7.87
C ASP A 30 17.42 -0.99 -7.58
N ALA A 31 16.22 -0.92 -6.97
CA ALA A 31 15.41 -2.09 -6.64
C ALA A 31 14.80 -2.77 -7.89
N ILE A 32 14.68 -2.05 -9.01
CA ILE A 32 14.08 -2.60 -10.24
C ILE A 32 15.01 -3.65 -10.86
N LEU A 33 14.49 -4.85 -11.04
CA LEU A 33 15.15 -5.97 -11.68
C LEU A 33 14.59 -6.16 -13.10
N GLU A 34 15.48 -6.14 -14.09
CA GLU A 34 15.12 -6.35 -15.49
C GLU A 34 15.26 -7.83 -15.89
N PRO A 35 14.25 -8.40 -16.59
CA PRO A 35 14.29 -9.81 -16.97
C PRO A 35 15.46 -10.09 -17.92
N PRO A 36 16.20 -11.20 -17.72
CA PRO A 36 17.17 -11.69 -18.69
C PRO A 36 16.52 -11.96 -20.05
N PRO A 37 17.30 -12.03 -21.15
CA PRO A 37 16.75 -12.35 -22.48
C PRO A 37 15.93 -13.65 -22.52
N ASP A 38 16.37 -14.67 -21.78
CA ASP A 38 15.72 -15.99 -21.66
C ASP A 38 14.71 -16.07 -20.50
N GLY A 39 14.44 -14.94 -19.85
CA GLY A 39 13.57 -14.81 -18.69
C GLY A 39 14.19 -15.30 -17.38
N TRP A 40 13.49 -15.03 -16.28
CA TRP A 40 13.93 -15.38 -14.92
C TRP A 40 13.97 -16.89 -14.69
N PRO A 41 15.11 -17.47 -14.27
CA PRO A 41 15.17 -18.89 -13.93
C PRO A 41 14.52 -19.21 -12.58
N GLY A 42 14.38 -18.21 -11.69
CA GLY A 42 13.88 -18.42 -10.33
C GLY A 42 12.36 -18.49 -10.19
N VAL A 43 11.58 -18.26 -11.27
CA VAL A 43 10.12 -18.43 -11.23
C VAL A 43 9.77 -19.87 -10.85
N ASN A 44 9.02 -20.03 -9.75
CA ASN A 44 8.68 -21.34 -9.21
C ASN A 44 7.54 -22.02 -10.00
N ALA A 45 7.89 -22.53 -11.18
CA ALA A 45 6.95 -23.15 -12.11
C ALA A 45 6.27 -24.39 -11.53
N GLU A 46 6.94 -25.14 -10.65
CA GLU A 46 6.37 -26.34 -10.02
C GLU A 46 5.20 -25.96 -9.10
N ILE A 47 5.40 -25.02 -8.17
CA ILE A 47 4.34 -24.56 -7.28
C ILE A 47 3.20 -23.91 -8.07
N LEU A 48 3.52 -23.07 -9.07
CA LEU A 48 2.49 -22.40 -9.87
C LEU A 48 1.62 -23.41 -10.65
N ARG A 49 2.22 -24.46 -11.24
CA ARG A 49 1.44 -25.54 -11.88
C ARG A 49 0.63 -26.34 -10.88
N ALA A 50 1.17 -26.62 -9.70
CA ALA A 50 0.43 -27.29 -8.62
C ALA A 50 -0.79 -26.47 -8.17
N ARG A 51 -0.71 -25.14 -8.27
CA ARG A 51 -1.83 -24.20 -8.06
C ARG A 51 -2.69 -23.96 -9.30
N GLY A 52 -2.54 -24.80 -10.34
CA GLY A 52 -3.35 -24.77 -11.54
C GLY A 52 -3.04 -23.65 -12.52
N ARG A 53 -1.93 -22.90 -12.36
CA ARG A 53 -1.54 -21.85 -13.31
C ARG A 53 -1.04 -22.47 -14.62
N SER A 54 -1.41 -21.84 -15.75
CA SER A 54 -1.01 -22.29 -17.08
C SER A 54 0.48 -22.04 -17.37
N ASP A 55 1.05 -22.82 -18.30
CA ASP A 55 2.42 -22.59 -18.79
C ASP A 55 2.58 -21.20 -19.44
N HIS A 56 1.51 -20.66 -20.01
CA HIS A 56 1.50 -19.30 -20.57
C HIS A 56 1.72 -18.25 -19.48
N VAL A 57 0.98 -18.33 -18.37
CA VAL A 57 1.18 -17.45 -17.19
C VAL A 57 2.61 -17.56 -16.68
N ILE A 58 3.13 -18.79 -16.53
CA ILE A 58 4.48 -19.01 -16.01
C ILE A 58 5.52 -18.40 -16.95
N GLU A 59 5.39 -18.58 -18.26
CA GLU A 59 6.28 -17.96 -19.23
C GLU A 59 6.20 -16.43 -19.18
N LEU A 60 5.00 -15.86 -19.06
CA LEU A 60 4.81 -14.42 -18.92
C LEU A 60 5.53 -13.86 -17.69
N LEU A 61 5.40 -14.50 -16.52
CA LEU A 61 6.08 -14.08 -15.28
C LEU A 61 7.61 -14.07 -15.45
N ARG A 62 8.18 -15.00 -16.22
CA ARG A 62 9.64 -15.00 -16.48
C ARG A 62 10.12 -13.74 -17.20
N HIS A 63 9.23 -13.01 -17.87
CA HIS A 63 9.57 -11.82 -18.67
C HIS A 63 9.05 -10.51 -18.10
N LEU A 64 8.51 -10.50 -16.87
CA LEU A 64 8.15 -9.26 -16.19
C LEU A 64 9.34 -8.68 -15.42
N PRO A 65 9.42 -7.34 -15.28
CA PRO A 65 10.29 -6.71 -14.31
C PRO A 65 9.74 -6.93 -12.90
N TYR A 66 10.63 -6.94 -11.90
CA TYR A 66 10.27 -7.11 -10.49
C TYR A 66 10.99 -6.10 -9.60
N LEU A 67 10.52 -5.95 -8.36
CA LEU A 67 11.25 -5.23 -7.33
C LEU A 67 12.01 -6.24 -6.47
N ARG A 68 13.34 -6.10 -6.41
CA ARG A 68 14.21 -6.83 -5.48
C ARG A 68 13.68 -6.63 -4.07
N GLN A 69 13.53 -7.69 -3.29
CA GLN A 69 13.12 -7.56 -1.89
C GLN A 69 14.05 -6.61 -1.12
N PRO A 70 13.52 -5.82 -0.15
CA PRO A 70 14.35 -4.97 0.71
C PRO A 70 15.45 -5.76 1.40
N SER A 71 16.61 -5.13 1.62
CA SER A 71 17.74 -5.75 2.32
C SER A 71 17.45 -6.03 3.80
N GLN A 72 16.52 -5.28 4.39
CA GLN A 72 16.06 -5.46 5.76
C GLN A 72 15.14 -6.67 5.85
N ALA A 73 15.53 -7.66 6.65
CA ALA A 73 14.75 -8.89 6.84
C ALA A 73 13.32 -8.58 7.29
N GLY A 74 12.34 -9.25 6.67
CA GLY A 74 10.92 -9.06 6.96
C GLY A 74 10.29 -7.81 6.34
N ARG A 75 11.09 -6.86 5.82
CA ARG A 75 10.54 -5.67 5.17
C ARG A 75 10.03 -5.98 3.77
N ARG A 76 8.96 -5.31 3.35
CA ARG A 76 8.34 -5.46 2.02
C ARG A 76 8.05 -4.11 1.37
N TRP A 77 8.14 -4.05 0.04
CA TRP A 77 7.73 -2.88 -0.73
C TRP A 77 6.20 -2.82 -0.83
N MET A 78 5.62 -1.69 -0.39
CA MET A 78 4.22 -1.37 -0.63
C MET A 78 4.08 -0.61 -1.95
N LEU A 79 3.18 -1.04 -2.81
CA LEU A 79 2.86 -0.35 -4.06
C LEU A 79 1.67 0.60 -3.89
N SER A 80 0.79 0.33 -2.94
CA SER A 80 -0.29 1.20 -2.52
C SER A 80 -0.58 0.90 -1.04
N PRO A 81 -1.49 1.64 -0.37
CA PRO A 81 -1.87 1.33 1.00
C PRO A 81 -2.23 -0.14 1.15
N THR A 82 -1.55 -0.80 2.09
CA THR A 82 -1.73 -2.22 2.40
C THR A 82 -1.62 -3.18 1.20
N THR A 83 -0.94 -2.80 0.10
CA THR A 83 -0.69 -3.69 -1.05
C THR A 83 0.80 -3.87 -1.30
N LEU A 84 1.27 -5.12 -1.28
CA LEU A 84 2.68 -5.51 -1.36
C LEU A 84 3.02 -6.05 -2.74
N ALA A 85 4.23 -5.72 -3.22
CA ALA A 85 4.78 -6.32 -4.44
C ALA A 85 5.13 -7.80 -4.22
N ILE A 86 4.80 -8.67 -5.19
CA ILE A 86 5.29 -10.05 -5.25
C ILE A 86 6.49 -10.12 -6.20
N ASP A 87 7.57 -10.73 -5.74
CA ASP A 87 8.74 -11.03 -6.56
C ASP A 87 8.76 -12.51 -6.94
N TYR A 88 8.29 -12.83 -8.16
CA TYR A 88 8.36 -14.18 -8.69
C TYR A 88 9.75 -14.53 -9.22
N SER A 89 10.61 -13.53 -9.54
CA SER A 89 11.92 -13.79 -10.14
C SER A 89 12.87 -14.55 -9.22
N SER A 90 12.67 -14.41 -7.91
CA SER A 90 13.43 -15.07 -6.84
C SER A 90 12.70 -16.27 -6.21
N GLY A 91 11.63 -16.75 -6.84
CA GLY A 91 10.87 -17.91 -6.37
C GLY A 91 9.74 -17.60 -5.38
N GLY A 92 9.48 -16.31 -5.12
CA GLY A 92 8.31 -15.90 -4.38
C GLY A 92 7.01 -16.32 -5.08
N VAL A 93 5.99 -16.56 -4.27
CA VAL A 93 4.62 -16.87 -4.72
C VAL A 93 3.64 -16.19 -3.75
N TYR A 94 2.44 -15.90 -4.21
CA TYR A 94 1.35 -15.40 -3.37
C TYR A 94 0.98 -16.40 -2.25
N GLY A 95 0.29 -15.94 -1.21
CA GLY A 95 -0.17 -16.79 -0.10
C GLY A 95 -1.23 -17.80 -0.54
N GLU A 96 -1.26 -18.99 0.07
CA GLU A 96 -2.29 -20.02 -0.24
C GLU A 96 -3.70 -19.53 0.13
N ASP A 97 -3.78 -18.71 1.17
CA ASP A 97 -5.00 -18.06 1.65
C ASP A 97 -5.67 -17.18 0.58
N MET A 98 -4.92 -16.66 -0.40
CA MET A 98 -5.50 -15.90 -1.50
C MET A 98 -6.35 -16.78 -2.43
N GLU A 99 -5.92 -18.01 -2.74
CA GLU A 99 -6.72 -18.95 -3.56
C GLU A 99 -7.86 -19.56 -2.76
N GLU A 100 -7.65 -19.77 -1.47
CA GLU A 100 -8.74 -20.19 -0.58
C GLU A 100 -9.83 -19.14 -0.52
N ARG A 101 -9.50 -17.85 -0.48
CA ARG A 101 -10.48 -16.76 -0.48
C ARG A 101 -11.12 -16.59 -1.85
N GLN A 102 -10.30 -16.48 -2.89
CA GLN A 102 -10.73 -16.23 -4.25
C GLN A 102 -10.00 -17.18 -5.21
N PRO A 103 -10.58 -18.36 -5.50
CA PRO A 103 -10.02 -19.24 -6.52
C PRO A 103 -10.14 -18.57 -7.88
N THR A 104 -9.10 -18.70 -8.71
CA THR A 104 -9.04 -18.03 -10.02
C THR A 104 -8.71 -19.01 -11.16
N PRO A 105 -9.15 -18.73 -12.40
CA PRO A 105 -8.85 -19.56 -13.57
C PRO A 105 -7.34 -19.68 -13.87
N PRO A 106 -6.89 -20.73 -14.60
CA PRO A 106 -5.47 -20.96 -14.93
C PRO A 106 -4.73 -19.82 -15.65
N HIS A 107 -5.46 -18.92 -16.32
CA HIS A 107 -4.90 -17.75 -17.01
C HIS A 107 -4.79 -16.50 -16.13
N CYS A 108 -5.29 -16.54 -14.89
CA CYS A 108 -5.20 -15.43 -13.95
C CYS A 108 -4.02 -15.60 -12.98
N ILE A 109 -3.41 -14.50 -12.55
CA ILE A 109 -2.30 -14.51 -11.59
C ILE A 109 -2.27 -13.26 -10.72
N TRP A 110 -2.03 -13.42 -9.42
CA TRP A 110 -1.86 -12.32 -8.48
C TRP A 110 -0.52 -11.61 -8.70
N LEU A 111 -0.51 -10.30 -8.97
CA LEU A 111 0.72 -9.51 -9.08
C LEU A 111 1.14 -8.90 -7.74
N THR A 112 0.19 -8.76 -6.82
CA THR A 112 0.39 -8.20 -5.49
C THR A 112 -0.27 -9.07 -4.43
N ALA A 113 0.07 -8.82 -3.17
CA ALA A 113 -0.57 -9.42 -2.01
C ALA A 113 -0.89 -8.35 -0.97
N HIS A 114 -2.01 -8.47 -0.28
CA HIS A 114 -2.42 -7.51 0.74
C HIS A 114 -1.58 -7.65 2.03
N ALA A 115 -1.45 -6.53 2.74
CA ALA A 115 -0.86 -6.38 4.06
C ALA A 115 -1.97 -5.95 5.04
N GLY A 116 -2.90 -6.86 5.34
CA GLY A 116 -4.06 -6.58 6.17
C GLY A 116 -5.37 -6.51 5.38
N ARG A 117 -6.44 -6.04 6.04
CA ARG A 117 -7.80 -6.09 5.48
C ARG A 117 -8.09 -5.02 4.44
N ASP A 118 -7.43 -3.87 4.55
CA ASP A 118 -7.72 -2.68 3.75
C ASP A 118 -6.95 -2.66 2.40
N GLY A 119 -6.17 -3.70 2.13
CA GLY A 119 -5.33 -3.81 0.93
C GLY A 119 -6.09 -4.32 -0.28
N THR A 120 -5.68 -3.86 -1.46
CA THR A 120 -6.16 -4.38 -2.73
C THR A 120 -5.16 -5.36 -3.34
N ASP A 121 -5.64 -6.47 -3.87
CA ASP A 121 -4.85 -7.44 -4.62
C ASP A 121 -5.08 -7.24 -6.12
N LEU A 122 -3.99 -7.22 -6.89
CA LEU A 122 -4.04 -7.06 -8.34
C LEU A 122 -4.07 -8.43 -8.99
N LEU A 123 -5.21 -8.80 -9.56
CA LEU A 123 -5.34 -10.01 -10.36
C LEU A 123 -5.15 -9.67 -11.83
N LEU A 124 -4.08 -10.21 -12.44
CA LEU A 124 -3.84 -10.11 -13.87
C LEU A 124 -4.53 -11.26 -14.58
N ASP A 125 -5.43 -10.94 -15.52
CA ASP A 125 -5.90 -11.88 -16.53
C ASP A 125 -4.98 -11.78 -17.76
N THR A 126 -4.26 -12.87 -18.04
CA THR A 126 -3.30 -12.95 -19.16
C THR A 126 -3.96 -13.13 -20.53
N GLU A 127 -5.22 -13.57 -20.61
CA GLU A 127 -5.93 -13.70 -21.89
C GLU A 127 -6.39 -12.33 -22.40
N THR A 128 -6.86 -11.47 -21.50
CA THR A 128 -7.34 -10.13 -21.85
C THR A 128 -6.32 -9.01 -21.60
N ASN A 129 -5.20 -9.31 -20.94
CA ASN A 129 -4.20 -8.35 -20.47
C ASN A 129 -4.84 -7.23 -19.63
N SER A 130 -5.72 -7.63 -18.71
CA SER A 130 -6.46 -6.74 -17.82
C SER A 130 -6.11 -7.01 -16.36
N ILE A 131 -6.25 -5.98 -15.54
CA ILE A 131 -6.07 -6.07 -14.09
C ILE A 131 -7.42 -5.84 -13.43
N THR A 132 -7.78 -6.75 -12.54
CA THR A 132 -8.88 -6.60 -11.59
C THR A 132 -8.30 -6.17 -10.24
N GLU A 133 -8.82 -5.06 -9.69
CA GLU A 133 -8.48 -4.57 -8.35
C GLU A 133 -9.41 -5.23 -7.32
N TRP A 134 -8.97 -6.36 -6.78
CA TRP A 134 -9.76 -7.17 -5.85
C TRP A 134 -9.55 -6.69 -4.41
N SER A 135 -10.61 -6.64 -3.60
CA SER A 135 -10.58 -6.22 -2.21
C SER A 135 -11.30 -7.22 -1.31
N MET A 136 -10.81 -7.40 -0.09
CA MET A 136 -11.51 -8.21 0.93
C MET A 136 -12.71 -7.50 1.54
N LEU A 137 -12.79 -6.17 1.46
CA LEU A 137 -13.81 -5.38 2.14
C LEU A 137 -15.08 -5.15 1.32
N GLU A 138 -15.14 -5.69 0.09
CA GLU A 138 -16.33 -5.67 -0.78
C GLU A 138 -16.85 -4.25 -1.09
N ASP A 139 -16.06 -3.25 -0.75
CA ASP A 139 -16.30 -1.81 -0.84
C ASP A 139 -16.21 -1.30 -2.28
N TYR A 140 -15.66 -2.11 -3.18
CA TYR A 140 -15.42 -1.78 -4.59
C TYR A 140 -16.19 -2.66 -5.58
N LEU A 141 -17.27 -3.32 -5.15
CA LEU A 141 -18.08 -4.12 -6.06
C LEU A 141 -18.73 -3.23 -7.13
N MET A 142 -18.63 -3.67 -8.39
CA MET A 142 -19.25 -3.04 -9.57
C MET A 142 -20.71 -3.47 -9.78
N ILE A 143 -21.19 -4.41 -8.96
CA ILE A 143 -22.56 -4.92 -8.96
C ILE A 143 -23.14 -4.87 -7.53
N PRO A 144 -24.47 -4.87 -7.37
CA PRO A 144 -25.09 -4.94 -6.05
C PRO A 144 -24.64 -6.18 -5.27
N TYR A 145 -24.44 -6.03 -3.96
CA TYR A 145 -23.98 -7.12 -3.09
C TYR A 145 -24.84 -8.39 -3.17
N ALA A 146 -26.16 -8.23 -3.31
CA ALA A 146 -27.07 -9.38 -3.46
C ALA A 146 -26.76 -10.21 -4.72
N GLU A 147 -26.43 -9.56 -5.84
CA GLU A 147 -26.05 -10.25 -7.08
C GLU A 147 -24.67 -10.89 -6.95
N TYR A 148 -23.74 -10.23 -6.25
CA TYR A 148 -22.42 -10.78 -5.94
C TYR A 148 -22.50 -12.07 -5.12
N GLU A 149 -23.38 -12.13 -4.12
CA GLU A 149 -23.57 -13.31 -3.28
C GLU A 149 -24.10 -14.52 -4.06
N ASP A 150 -24.88 -14.26 -5.11
CA ASP A 150 -25.40 -15.30 -6.00
C ASP A 150 -24.36 -15.82 -7.00
N LEU A 151 -23.21 -15.13 -7.15
CA LEU A 151 -22.14 -15.60 -8.02
C LEU A 151 -21.43 -16.83 -7.46
N PRO A 152 -21.10 -17.81 -8.32
CA PRO A 152 -20.16 -18.87 -7.94
C PRO A 152 -18.84 -18.27 -7.43
N LYS A 153 -18.25 -18.89 -6.41
CA LYS A 153 -17.04 -18.37 -5.76
C LYS A 153 -15.90 -18.11 -6.75
N GLN A 154 -15.72 -18.97 -7.75
CA GLN A 154 -14.69 -18.81 -8.79
C GLN A 154 -14.91 -17.63 -9.74
N ASP A 155 -16.12 -17.05 -9.74
CA ASP A 155 -16.53 -15.97 -10.63
C ASP A 155 -16.65 -14.63 -9.90
N LYS A 156 -16.62 -14.64 -8.55
CA LYS A 156 -16.76 -13.45 -7.70
C LYS A 156 -15.72 -12.36 -7.97
N TRP A 157 -14.51 -12.70 -8.43
CA TRP A 157 -13.50 -11.71 -8.81
C TRP A 157 -13.96 -10.82 -9.97
N MET A 158 -14.82 -11.30 -10.87
CA MET A 158 -15.32 -10.52 -12.02
C MET A 158 -16.26 -9.39 -11.61
N ALA A 159 -16.73 -9.38 -10.36
CA ALA A 159 -17.56 -8.31 -9.81
C ALA A 159 -16.76 -7.06 -9.44
N TYR A 160 -15.43 -7.09 -9.52
CA TYR A 160 -14.55 -5.99 -9.13
C TYR A 160 -14.11 -5.14 -10.33
N PRO A 161 -13.62 -3.90 -10.11
CA PRO A 161 -13.22 -3.00 -11.18
C PRO A 161 -12.09 -3.64 -11.98
N THR A 162 -12.30 -3.75 -13.29
CA THR A 162 -11.35 -4.38 -14.20
C THR A 162 -11.06 -3.45 -15.37
N MET A 163 -9.79 -3.29 -15.70
CA MET A 163 -9.37 -2.43 -16.82
C MET A 163 -8.09 -2.96 -17.49
N PRO A 164 -7.78 -2.53 -18.73
CA PRO A 164 -6.53 -2.90 -19.38
C PRO A 164 -5.32 -2.60 -18.49
N ALA A 165 -4.37 -3.54 -18.39
CA ALA A 165 -3.27 -3.46 -17.43
C ALA A 165 -2.45 -2.16 -17.56
N ALA A 166 -2.20 -1.70 -18.79
CA ALA A 166 -1.51 -0.44 -19.03
C ALA A 166 -2.27 0.78 -18.50
N ALA A 167 -3.60 0.81 -18.66
CA ALA A 167 -4.44 1.87 -18.12
C ALA A 167 -4.49 1.83 -16.58
N PHE A 168 -4.51 0.63 -16.00
CA PHE A 168 -4.45 0.44 -14.55
C PHE A 168 -3.18 1.01 -13.94
N PHE A 169 -2.01 0.62 -14.48
CA PHE A 169 -0.74 1.12 -14.00
C PHE A 169 -0.58 2.63 -14.21
N ASP A 170 -1.15 3.18 -15.29
CA ASP A 170 -1.17 4.62 -15.49
C ASP A 170 -2.07 5.35 -14.48
N LEU A 171 -3.22 4.78 -14.13
CA LEU A 171 -4.09 5.32 -13.07
C LEU A 171 -3.34 5.41 -11.73
N TRP A 172 -2.69 4.31 -11.31
CA TRP A 172 -1.90 4.31 -10.07
C TRP A 172 -0.73 5.30 -10.12
N ARG A 173 -0.06 5.40 -11.28
CA ARG A 173 0.97 6.41 -11.51
C ARG A 173 0.44 7.84 -11.35
N ARG A 174 -0.76 8.12 -11.89
CA ARG A 174 -1.41 9.43 -11.76
C ARG A 174 -1.80 9.76 -10.33
N ARG A 175 -2.25 8.76 -9.54
CA ARG A 175 -2.52 8.94 -8.11
C ARG A 175 -1.30 9.44 -7.33
N TRP A 176 -0.09 8.95 -7.64
CA TRP A 176 1.13 9.51 -7.06
C TRP A 176 1.47 10.88 -7.62
N ALA A 177 1.38 11.06 -8.94
CA ALA A 177 1.75 12.32 -9.59
C ALA A 177 0.90 13.51 -9.12
N LYS A 178 -0.39 13.27 -8.85
CA LYS A 178 -1.35 14.27 -8.34
C LYS A 178 -1.45 14.29 -6.81
N LEU A 179 -0.57 13.55 -6.12
CA LEU A 179 -0.52 13.43 -4.65
C LEU A 179 -1.87 12.99 -4.03
N VAL A 180 -2.67 12.23 -4.78
CA VAL A 180 -3.84 11.52 -4.22
C VAL A 180 -3.35 10.52 -3.19
N TRP A 181 -2.28 9.80 -3.54
CA TRP A 181 -1.55 8.92 -2.64
C TRP A 181 -0.19 9.52 -2.34
N LEU A 182 0.06 9.76 -1.05
CA LEU A 182 1.33 10.26 -0.56
C LEU A 182 2.03 9.19 0.30
N PRO A 183 3.02 8.48 -0.26
CA PRO A 183 3.84 7.57 0.51
C PRO A 183 4.87 8.35 1.34
N VAL A 184 4.86 8.11 2.65
CA VAL A 184 5.83 8.66 3.60
C VAL A 184 6.76 7.51 4.02
N PRO A 185 8.06 7.56 3.69
CA PRO A 185 8.99 6.51 4.05
C PRO A 185 8.97 6.23 5.56
N SER A 186 8.94 4.95 5.94
CA SER A 186 8.98 4.56 7.35
C SER A 186 10.09 3.55 7.57
N SER A 187 10.96 3.84 8.54
CA SER A 187 12.01 2.92 9.02
C SER A 187 11.55 2.04 10.18
N LYS A 188 10.40 2.36 10.79
CA LYS A 188 9.84 1.64 11.96
C LYS A 188 8.76 0.64 11.59
N SER A 189 8.18 0.77 10.39
CA SER A 189 7.16 -0.12 9.88
C SER A 189 7.81 -1.37 9.26
N PRO A 190 7.20 -2.57 9.37
CA PRO A 190 7.59 -3.73 8.55
C PRO A 190 7.36 -3.47 7.06
N PHE A 191 6.70 -2.37 6.71
CA PHE A 191 6.46 -1.96 5.34
C PHE A 191 7.28 -0.73 4.95
N SER A 192 7.49 -0.55 3.65
CA SER A 192 8.35 0.51 3.12
C SER A 192 7.85 1.94 3.38
N ALA A 193 6.53 2.14 3.49
CA ALA A 193 5.91 3.46 3.65
C ALA A 193 4.69 3.44 4.58
N LEU A 194 4.37 4.60 5.14
CA LEU A 194 3.04 4.97 5.62
C LEU A 194 2.32 5.70 4.48
N TRP A 195 0.99 5.61 4.42
CA TRP A 195 0.23 6.19 3.31
C TRP A 195 -0.75 7.24 3.82
N TRP A 196 -0.75 8.38 3.13
CA TRP A 196 -1.71 9.45 3.32
C TRP A 196 -2.53 9.64 2.05
N HIS A 197 -3.79 10.01 2.25
CA HIS A 197 -4.76 10.17 1.19
C HIS A 197 -5.26 11.61 1.15
N ARG A 198 -5.14 12.25 -0.03
CA ARG A 198 -5.77 13.56 -0.25
C ARG A 198 -7.28 13.45 -0.45
N ALA A 199 -7.73 12.34 -1.02
CA ALA A 199 -9.12 11.99 -1.22
C ALA A 199 -9.32 10.49 -0.91
N LEU A 200 -10.54 10.13 -0.51
CA LEU A 200 -10.88 8.73 -0.33
C LEU A 200 -10.80 7.99 -1.67
N PRO A 201 -10.30 6.74 -1.69
CA PRO A 201 -10.28 5.92 -2.91
C PRO A 201 -11.66 5.86 -3.57
N GLN A 202 -11.69 5.97 -4.90
CA GLN A 202 -12.86 5.90 -5.78
C GLN A 202 -13.95 6.93 -5.51
N SER A 203 -13.67 7.98 -4.74
CA SER A 203 -14.61 9.08 -4.52
C SER A 203 -14.65 10.04 -5.71
N ASP A 204 -15.76 10.77 -5.85
CA ASP A 204 -15.86 11.87 -6.83
C ASP A 204 -14.75 12.92 -6.66
N ALA A 205 -14.28 13.11 -5.43
CA ALA A 205 -13.15 13.98 -5.13
C ALA A 205 -11.83 13.44 -5.72
N GLU A 206 -11.58 12.12 -5.64
CA GLU A 206 -10.42 11.51 -6.31
C GLU A 206 -10.54 11.69 -7.83
N ALA A 207 -11.70 11.38 -8.41
CA ALA A 207 -11.93 11.52 -9.85
C ALA A 207 -11.68 12.96 -10.32
N SER A 208 -12.22 13.95 -9.60
CA SER A 208 -12.00 15.37 -9.88
C SER A 208 -10.51 15.76 -9.84
N ILE A 209 -9.75 15.30 -8.85
CA ILE A 209 -8.31 15.57 -8.75
C ILE A 209 -7.54 14.92 -9.93
N LEU A 210 -7.92 13.69 -10.31
CA LEU A 210 -7.25 12.96 -11.38
C LEU A 210 -7.58 13.49 -12.79
N GLU A 211 -8.74 14.14 -12.95
CA GLU A 211 -9.18 14.79 -14.19
C GLU A 211 -8.70 16.24 -14.30
N SER A 212 -8.51 16.93 -13.18
CA SER A 212 -7.99 18.31 -13.16
C SER A 212 -6.60 18.35 -13.81
N ASP A 213 -6.45 19.13 -14.87
CA ASP A 213 -5.14 19.41 -15.48
C ASP A 213 -4.37 20.48 -14.70
N ASP A 214 -5.02 21.10 -13.72
CA ASP A 214 -4.57 22.25 -12.93
C ASP A 214 -3.12 22.07 -12.47
N GLU A 215 -2.20 22.71 -13.21
CA GLU A 215 -0.99 23.28 -12.61
C GLU A 215 -1.50 24.23 -11.54
N TYR A 216 -1.01 24.09 -10.30
CA TYR A 216 -1.31 25.03 -9.23
C TYR A 216 -0.97 26.45 -9.73
N GLU A 217 -1.96 27.19 -10.23
CA GLU A 217 -1.86 28.62 -10.41
C GLU A 217 -1.85 29.19 -8.99
N TYR A 218 -0.68 29.66 -8.58
CA TYR A 218 -0.53 30.42 -7.36
C TYR A 218 -1.23 31.75 -7.63
N ASP A 219 -2.50 31.87 -7.24
CA ASP A 219 -3.19 33.15 -7.25
C ASP A 219 -2.44 34.07 -6.28
N GLU A 220 -1.54 34.91 -6.80
CA GLU A 220 -0.79 35.93 -6.03
C GLU A 220 -1.68 37.08 -5.55
N ASP A 221 -2.99 37.06 -5.85
CA ASP A 221 -3.91 38.19 -5.70
C ASP A 221 -4.82 38.11 -4.47
N ASP A 222 -4.29 37.70 -3.31
CA ASP A 222 -4.90 37.97 -1.99
C ASP A 222 -3.94 38.81 -1.11
N SER A 223 -3.34 39.84 -1.70
CA SER A 223 -2.79 40.97 -0.96
C SER A 223 -3.54 42.26 -1.26
N ASP A 224 -4.87 42.20 -1.19
CA ASP A 224 -5.67 43.42 -1.06
C ASP A 224 -5.42 44.04 0.32
N SER A 225 -4.44 44.94 0.33
CA SER A 225 -4.29 45.99 1.31
C SER A 225 -5.52 46.90 1.26
N ASP A 226 -6.60 46.52 1.95
CA ASP A 226 -7.72 47.41 2.17
C ASP A 226 -7.37 48.37 3.33
N SER A 227 -6.83 49.53 2.95
CA SER A 227 -6.78 50.71 3.82
C SER A 227 -8.16 51.35 3.85
N GLY A 228 -9.06 50.78 4.64
CA GLY A 228 -10.40 51.31 4.91
C GLY A 228 -10.62 51.48 6.40
N GLY A 229 -10.50 52.72 6.91
CA GLY A 229 -10.68 53.05 8.32
C GLY A 229 -12.11 52.78 8.81
N GLY A 230 -12.19 52.11 9.96
CA GLY A 230 -13.37 51.98 10.80
C GLY A 230 -12.91 51.77 12.23
N ASP A 231 -13.07 52.81 13.05
CA ASP A 231 -12.84 52.78 14.49
C ASP A 231 -13.84 51.82 15.13
N ASP A 232 -13.40 50.65 15.58
CA ASP A 232 -14.12 49.82 16.54
C ASP A 232 -13.09 49.19 17.50
N GLU A 233 -13.22 49.52 18.78
CA GLU A 233 -12.36 49.01 19.84
C GLU A 233 -12.51 47.49 20.00
N ALA A 234 -11.43 46.77 19.72
CA ALA A 234 -11.26 45.38 20.09
C ALA A 234 -10.08 45.27 21.05
N ASP A 235 -10.36 44.74 22.24
CA ASP A 235 -9.40 44.46 23.30
C ASP A 235 -8.21 43.65 22.75
N ASN A 236 -7.06 44.31 22.74
CA ASN A 236 -5.76 43.74 22.42
C ASN A 236 -5.33 42.79 23.55
N PHE A 237 -5.70 41.51 23.48
CA PHE A 237 -5.06 40.46 24.28
C PHE A 237 -3.68 40.16 23.72
N ASN A 238 -2.77 41.11 23.93
CA ASN A 238 -1.35 40.89 23.74
C ASN A 238 -0.82 40.33 25.06
N LEU A 239 -0.75 39.00 25.16
CA LEU A 239 -0.08 38.34 26.28
C LEU A 239 1.36 38.83 26.31
N SER A 240 1.79 39.36 27.46
CA SER A 240 3.18 39.73 27.65
C SER A 240 4.07 38.48 27.69
N ASP A 241 5.35 38.60 27.38
CA ASP A 241 6.33 37.49 27.46
C ASP A 241 6.37 36.83 28.85
N ASP A 242 5.90 37.52 29.89
CA ASP A 242 5.76 37.00 31.25
C ASP A 242 4.55 36.06 31.44
N GLU A 243 3.48 36.21 30.64
CA GLU A 243 2.31 35.31 30.64
C GLU A 243 2.53 34.03 29.81
N VAL A 244 3.41 34.08 28.81
CA VAL A 244 3.83 32.87 28.05
C VAL A 244 4.71 31.97 28.92
N ASN A 245 5.57 32.55 29.75
CA ASN A 245 6.46 31.76 30.64
C ASN A 245 5.70 31.05 31.77
N THR A 246 4.62 31.63 32.30
CA THR A 246 3.81 30.95 33.34
C THR A 246 3.01 29.76 32.80
N LEU A 247 2.65 29.74 31.52
CA LEU A 247 2.00 28.59 30.87
C LEU A 247 2.97 27.44 30.55
N ILE A 248 4.26 27.76 30.33
CA ILE A 248 5.31 26.76 30.07
C ILE A 248 5.75 26.06 31.38
N ASP A 249 5.64 26.73 32.53
CA ASP A 249 6.00 26.15 33.83
C ASP A 249 4.91 25.21 34.40
N ASP A 250 3.65 25.33 33.96
CA ASP A 250 2.54 24.46 34.40
C ASP A 250 2.44 23.17 33.56
N ALA A 251 3.00 23.16 32.35
CA ALA A 251 3.23 21.96 31.54
C ALA A 251 4.57 21.32 31.91
N GLY A 252 4.61 20.71 33.11
CA GLY A 252 5.80 20.12 33.72
C GLY A 252 6.81 19.52 32.74
N ARG A 253 8.04 20.06 32.75
CA ARG A 253 9.16 19.56 31.94
C ARG A 253 9.39 18.07 32.20
N PRO A 254 9.42 17.20 31.16
CA PRO A 254 9.81 15.81 31.34
C PRO A 254 11.29 15.75 31.77
N SER A 255 11.52 15.17 32.94
CA SER A 255 12.86 14.94 33.49
C SER A 255 13.66 14.01 32.56
N ILE A 256 14.86 14.46 32.18
CA ILE A 256 15.80 13.77 31.30
C ILE A 256 16.51 12.58 31.99
N ASP A 257 16.22 12.31 33.28
CA ASP A 257 16.87 11.25 34.07
C ASP A 257 15.92 10.12 34.53
N ALA A 258 14.83 9.84 33.79
CA ALA A 258 14.03 8.65 34.06
C ALA A 258 14.66 7.38 33.43
N PRO A 259 14.94 6.32 34.21
CA PRO A 259 15.45 5.07 33.66
C PRO A 259 14.40 4.42 32.73
N SER A 260 14.85 3.91 31.58
CA SER A 260 13.99 3.27 30.58
C SER A 260 13.13 2.16 31.20
N PRO A 261 11.82 2.10 30.90
CA PRO A 261 11.01 0.95 31.26
C PRO A 261 11.49 -0.25 30.43
N SER A 262 12.10 -1.21 31.12
CA SER A 262 12.47 -2.52 30.57
C SER A 262 11.23 -3.24 30.06
N LEU A 263 11.18 -3.46 28.75
CA LEU A 263 10.23 -4.39 28.13
C LEU A 263 10.54 -5.82 28.63
N PRO A 264 9.52 -6.62 28.99
CA PRO A 264 9.75 -7.99 29.43
C PRO A 264 10.28 -8.82 28.26
N TRP A 265 11.48 -9.37 28.47
CA TRP A 265 12.13 -10.33 27.59
C TRP A 265 11.26 -11.57 27.45
N ILE A 266 11.10 -12.04 26.22
CA ILE A 266 10.59 -13.38 25.93
C ILE A 266 11.74 -14.33 26.24
N GLU A 267 11.66 -15.01 27.39
CA GLU A 267 12.55 -16.12 27.73
C GLU A 267 12.26 -17.28 26.77
N HIS A 268 13.31 -17.71 26.06
CA HIS A 268 13.35 -18.98 25.36
C HIS A 268 13.66 -20.06 26.40
N ASP A 269 12.66 -20.84 26.81
CA ASP A 269 12.89 -22.08 27.53
C ASP A 269 13.20 -23.19 26.53
N GLU A 270 14.47 -23.58 26.47
CA GLU A 270 14.88 -24.92 26.08
C GLU A 270 14.67 -25.84 27.27
N GLU A 271 13.82 -26.87 27.15
CA GLU A 271 14.05 -28.11 27.90
C GLU A 271 13.46 -29.35 27.19
N ASP A 272 14.24 -30.41 27.30
CA ASP A 272 14.16 -31.73 26.70
C ASP A 272 12.96 -32.59 27.16
N GLY A 273 12.47 -33.43 26.24
CA GLY A 273 12.23 -34.87 26.48
C GLY A 273 11.02 -35.35 27.32
N GLY A 274 10.12 -36.12 26.68
CA GLY A 274 9.44 -37.24 27.35
C GLY A 274 7.93 -37.39 27.16
N ASP A 275 7.57 -38.22 26.17
CA ASP A 275 6.54 -39.28 26.11
C ASP A 275 5.12 -39.19 26.75
N ASP A 276 4.17 -39.68 25.94
CA ASP A 276 2.88 -40.36 26.18
C ASP A 276 1.57 -39.69 26.70
N THR A 277 0.58 -39.73 25.79
CA THR A 277 -0.87 -40.07 25.93
C THR A 277 -1.99 -39.05 26.27
N VAL A 278 -2.88 -38.90 25.28
CA VAL A 278 -4.38 -38.88 25.27
C VAL A 278 -5.18 -37.74 25.96
N GLY A 279 -5.95 -37.02 25.13
CA GLY A 279 -7.36 -36.66 25.44
C GLY A 279 -7.70 -35.16 25.46
N PRO A 280 -8.88 -34.74 24.92
CA PRO A 280 -9.06 -33.41 24.36
C PRO A 280 -9.63 -32.39 25.35
N ILE A 281 -9.19 -31.13 25.27
CA ILE A 281 -9.81 -30.01 25.99
C ILE A 281 -10.10 -28.87 25.02
N SER A 282 -11.41 -28.66 24.84
CA SER A 282 -12.02 -27.45 24.30
C SER A 282 -11.67 -26.26 25.19
N SER A 283 -11.11 -25.19 24.63
CA SER A 283 -11.30 -23.86 25.20
C SER A 283 -11.25 -22.79 24.11
N LYS A 284 -12.25 -21.91 24.19
CA LYS A 284 -12.44 -20.71 23.39
C LYS A 284 -11.35 -19.70 23.73
N ALA A 285 -10.64 -19.21 22.73
CA ALA A 285 -9.83 -17.99 22.88
C ALA A 285 -10.63 -16.81 22.29
N GLN A 286 -11.07 -15.93 23.18
CA GLN A 286 -11.60 -14.61 22.85
C GLN A 286 -10.50 -13.78 22.18
N VAL A 287 -10.77 -13.32 20.97
CA VAL A 287 -9.93 -12.34 20.27
C VAL A 287 -10.26 -10.97 20.85
N SER A 288 -9.31 -10.36 21.54
CA SER A 288 -9.32 -8.93 21.84
C SER A 288 -8.87 -8.18 20.59
N HIS A 289 -9.80 -7.48 19.95
CA HIS A 289 -9.53 -6.43 18.96
C HIS A 289 -9.71 -5.11 19.68
N ASP A 290 -8.67 -4.27 19.71
CA ASP A 290 -8.77 -2.81 19.81
C ASP A 290 -7.38 -2.22 19.50
N TYR A 291 -7.13 -1.88 18.23
CA TYR A 291 -6.14 -0.86 17.87
C TYR A 291 -6.89 0.28 17.18
N PHE A 292 -7.44 1.17 17.99
CA PHE A 292 -7.97 2.45 17.58
C PHE A 292 -6.80 3.46 17.65
N ILE A 293 -6.32 3.96 16.52
CA ILE A 293 -5.39 5.10 16.48
C ILE A 293 -6.25 6.36 16.36
N PRO A 294 -6.31 7.24 17.38
CA PRO A 294 -7.06 8.47 17.27
C PRO A 294 -6.36 9.46 16.33
N LEU A 295 -7.12 9.97 15.36
CA LEU A 295 -6.76 11.13 14.54
C LEU A 295 -6.67 12.35 15.46
N ASN A 296 -5.50 12.97 15.55
CA ASN A 296 -5.34 14.29 16.18
C ASN A 296 -4.89 15.29 15.11
N PRO A 297 -5.74 16.26 14.71
CA PRO A 297 -5.48 17.11 13.56
C PRO A 297 -4.91 18.47 13.99
N VAL A 298 -3.69 18.54 14.52
CA VAL A 298 -2.93 19.80 14.55
C VAL A 298 -1.42 19.52 14.53
N ALA A 299 -0.81 19.62 13.36
CA ALA A 299 0.64 19.81 13.24
C ALA A 299 0.91 20.74 12.04
N PHE A 300 1.06 22.03 12.34
CA PHE A 300 1.58 23.01 11.40
C PHE A 300 3.05 22.70 11.13
N ILE A 301 3.41 22.49 9.85
CA ILE A 301 4.81 22.38 9.43
C ILE A 301 5.27 23.74 8.91
N GLN A 302 6.25 24.30 9.61
CA GLN A 302 6.97 25.51 9.23
C GLN A 302 8.07 25.14 8.22
N VAL A 303 7.88 25.44 6.94
CA VAL A 303 8.87 25.18 5.89
C VAL A 303 9.99 26.23 5.99
N HIS A 304 11.19 25.80 6.40
CA HIS A 304 12.39 26.63 6.26
C HIS A 304 12.95 26.50 4.84
N ARG A 305 12.98 27.62 4.12
CA ARG A 305 13.75 27.79 2.87
C ARG A 305 15.25 27.64 3.18
N ILE A 306 15.94 26.78 2.43
CA ILE A 306 17.40 26.82 2.33
C ILE A 306 17.72 27.39 0.94
N CYS A 307 18.46 28.50 0.93
CA CYS A 307 19.06 29.12 -0.25
C CYS A 307 20.19 28.27 -0.83
#